data_AF-A0A9W5JBH1-F1
#
_entry.id   AF-A0A9W5JBH1-F1
#
_cell.length_a   1.000
_cell.length_b   1.000
_cell.length_c   1.000
_cell.angle_alpha   90.00
_cell.angle_beta   90.00
_cell.angle_gamma   90.00
#
_symmetry.space_group_name_H-M   'P 1'
#
loop_
_entity.id
_entity.type
_entity.pdbx_description
1 polymer ?
#
loop_
_entity_poly.entity_id
_entity_poly.type
_entity_poly.pdbx_seq_one_letter_code
_entity_poly.pdbx_strand_id
1 'polypeptide(L)'
;MATIWDVLGIEPTRDESEIRRAYARELKLRRPDKDPKGFQALREAFDSAKRYASSTVVLNDEDEHFPDKPEPTPMMDYVRELMQEQTSQPQTLWSKNELWEQAQSVSTLLIRDELEGLGTLHRYLDNEIPDALEARHVFSLMLAEALSEQKWLNRSLLNEVSAVMDWQIDSYRSSQLLDWLVHALEQQIAITNRENYWQYLARQYGGNRYAQLKWRLLTEKGMAIPGWVRLVPDLLSQLAKQVGELRQQSPALLERLNPSLLEVLQKPTLALSWGAIIAVVFWGYTAWLTGHESPKAAFQSGVMLAVVATFLWGYPFLERRFKSGGAASKCVHTVFWLASWLLLAMAFYSAWRGASAWQGKDVITMRALVILLFLVIPVGWALWQRRGDWRNLPVRIVVVVLMFPVLFIRQLPPLVNLLGMILLPMLYGITIEMVYFIK
;
A
#
# COMPACT_ATOMS: atom_id res chain seq x y z
N MET A 1 -44.73 2.31 -7.98
CA MET A 1 -44.07 1.11 -7.44
C MET A 1 -44.80 -0.09 -8.05
N ALA A 2 -44.12 -0.92 -8.84
CA ALA A 2 -44.73 -2.13 -9.37
C ALA A 2 -44.89 -3.14 -8.22
N THR A 3 -46.08 -3.71 -8.06
CA THR A 3 -46.33 -4.73 -7.03
C THR A 3 -45.78 -6.09 -7.48
N ILE A 4 -45.54 -7.02 -6.55
CA ILE A 4 -45.05 -8.37 -6.86
C ILE A 4 -45.97 -9.12 -7.86
N TRP A 5 -47.26 -8.77 -7.85
CA TRP A 5 -48.30 -9.32 -8.71
C TRP A 5 -48.26 -8.75 -10.13
N ASP A 6 -47.95 -7.46 -10.27
CA ASP A 6 -47.74 -6.81 -11.58
C ASP A 6 -46.53 -7.41 -12.33
N VAL A 7 -45.49 -7.82 -11.59
CA VAL A 7 -44.29 -8.45 -12.16
C VAL A 7 -44.56 -9.89 -12.62
N LEU A 8 -45.46 -10.60 -11.94
CA LEU A 8 -45.89 -11.96 -12.31
C LEU A 8 -47.07 -11.98 -13.31
N GLY A 9 -47.72 -10.83 -13.54
CA GLY A 9 -48.85 -10.68 -14.45
C GLY A 9 -50.10 -11.43 -14.00
N ILE A 10 -50.32 -11.54 -12.69
CA ILE A 10 -51.47 -12.23 -12.09
C ILE A 10 -52.07 -11.37 -10.97
N GLU A 11 -53.31 -11.63 -10.60
CA GLU A 11 -53.92 -11.02 -9.42
C GLU A 11 -53.32 -11.60 -8.12
N PRO A 12 -53.42 -10.88 -6.99
CA PRO A 12 -52.98 -11.38 -5.69
C PRO A 12 -53.68 -12.70 -5.32
N THR A 13 -52.92 -13.79 -5.36
CA THR A 13 -53.44 -15.15 -5.13
C THR A 13 -52.62 -15.87 -4.07
N ARG A 14 -53.22 -16.86 -3.43
CA ARG A 14 -52.55 -17.76 -2.47
C ARG A 14 -52.38 -19.17 -3.04
N ASP A 15 -52.80 -19.40 -4.28
CA ASP A 15 -52.60 -20.67 -4.98
C ASP A 15 -51.16 -20.76 -5.52
N GLU A 16 -50.33 -21.58 -4.88
CA GLU A 16 -48.93 -21.79 -5.30
C GLU A 16 -48.80 -22.35 -6.73
N SER A 17 -49.81 -23.09 -7.21
CA SER A 17 -49.81 -23.66 -8.54
C SER A 17 -49.98 -22.57 -9.61
N GLU A 18 -50.77 -21.55 -9.31
CA GLU A 18 -50.99 -20.38 -10.17
C GLU A 18 -49.75 -19.48 -10.22
N ILE A 19 -49.12 -19.23 -9.06
CA ILE A 19 -47.86 -18.46 -8.95
C ILE A 19 -46.73 -19.13 -9.75
N ARG A 20 -46.59 -20.46 -9.66
CA ARG A 20 -45.60 -21.22 -10.44
C ARG A 20 -45.84 -21.16 -11.94
N ARG A 21 -47.10 -21.25 -12.39
CA ARG A 21 -47.45 -21.18 -13.81
C ARG A 21 -47.16 -19.79 -14.37
N ALA A 22 -47.47 -18.74 -13.62
CA ALA A 22 -47.18 -17.36 -14.00
C ALA A 22 -45.67 -17.11 -14.16
N TYR A 23 -44.88 -17.57 -13.19
CA TYR A 23 -43.41 -17.50 -13.26
C TYR A 23 -42.85 -18.24 -14.49
N ALA A 24 -43.35 -19.44 -14.79
CA ALA A 24 -42.92 -20.20 -15.96
C ALA A 24 -43.27 -19.55 -17.31
N ARG A 25 -44.36 -18.76 -17.37
CA ARG A 25 -44.71 -17.97 -18.56
C ARG A 25 -43.75 -16.80 -18.75
N GLU A 26 -43.53 -16.00 -17.71
CA GLU A 26 -42.66 -14.81 -17.77
C GLU A 26 -41.18 -15.18 -17.96
N LEU A 27 -40.74 -16.31 -17.41
CA LEU A 27 -39.37 -16.82 -17.58
C LEU A 27 -39.03 -17.13 -19.05
N LYS A 28 -40.01 -17.54 -19.86
CA LYS A 28 -39.79 -17.80 -21.29
C LYS A 28 -39.51 -16.53 -22.08
N LEU A 29 -40.05 -15.39 -21.63
CA LEU A 29 -39.89 -14.08 -22.26
C LEU A 29 -38.62 -13.38 -21.77
N ARG A 30 -38.32 -13.45 -20.47
CA ARG A 30 -37.17 -12.80 -19.83
C ARG A 30 -36.04 -13.80 -19.57
N ARG A 31 -35.33 -14.15 -20.65
CA ARG A 31 -34.17 -15.05 -20.58
C ARG A 31 -32.96 -14.34 -19.92
N PRO A 32 -32.21 -15.01 -19.02
CA PRO A 32 -31.09 -14.42 -18.28
C PRO A 32 -30.01 -13.78 -19.19
N ASP A 33 -29.80 -14.36 -20.37
CA ASP A 33 -28.77 -13.91 -21.32
C ASP A 33 -29.12 -12.59 -22.02
N LYS A 34 -30.40 -12.20 -22.04
CA LYS A 34 -30.89 -11.01 -22.76
C LYS A 34 -31.31 -9.87 -21.84
N ASP A 35 -31.81 -10.18 -20.63
CA ASP A 35 -32.21 -9.17 -19.65
C ASP A 35 -31.92 -9.65 -18.20
N PRO A 36 -30.68 -9.47 -17.71
CA PRO A 36 -30.28 -9.90 -16.38
C PRO A 36 -31.08 -9.20 -15.26
N LYS A 37 -31.39 -7.91 -15.44
CA LYS A 37 -32.12 -7.12 -14.44
C LYS A 37 -33.60 -7.50 -14.39
N GLY A 38 -34.22 -7.76 -15.54
CA GLY A 38 -35.59 -8.25 -15.61
C GLY A 38 -35.76 -9.67 -15.05
N PHE A 39 -34.77 -10.54 -15.24
CA PHE A 39 -34.76 -11.86 -14.62
C PHE A 39 -34.64 -11.79 -13.10
N GLN A 40 -33.76 -10.93 -12.57
CA GLN A 40 -33.62 -10.72 -11.12
C GLN A 40 -34.93 -10.21 -10.49
N ALA A 41 -35.58 -9.21 -11.09
CA ALA A 41 -36.85 -8.68 -10.61
C ALA A 41 -37.97 -9.76 -10.63
N LEU A 42 -38.01 -10.59 -11.67
CA LEU A 42 -38.96 -11.70 -11.77
C LEU A 42 -38.72 -12.76 -10.68
N ARG A 43 -37.45 -13.05 -10.36
CA ARG A 43 -37.10 -14.00 -9.31
C ARG A 43 -37.48 -13.49 -7.92
N GLU A 44 -37.16 -12.23 -7.63
CA GLU A 44 -37.52 -11.57 -6.36
C GLU A 44 -39.05 -11.49 -6.16
N ALA A 45 -39.81 -11.22 -7.23
CA ALA A 45 -41.27 -11.23 -7.18
C ALA A 45 -41.85 -12.64 -6.90
N PHE A 46 -41.32 -13.68 -7.54
CA PHE A 46 -41.72 -15.07 -7.30
C PHE A 46 -41.44 -15.52 -5.87
N ASP A 47 -40.24 -15.25 -5.36
CA ASP A 47 -39.84 -15.64 -4.00
C ASP A 47 -40.64 -14.86 -2.94
N SER A 48 -41.10 -13.64 -3.27
CA SER A 48 -41.97 -12.84 -2.39
C SER A 48 -43.43 -13.31 -2.42
N ALA A 49 -43.97 -13.65 -3.60
CA ALA A 49 -45.32 -14.21 -3.74
C ALA A 49 -45.45 -15.59 -3.06
N LYS A 50 -44.40 -16.43 -3.16
CA LYS A 50 -44.34 -17.71 -2.44
C LYS A 50 -44.35 -17.52 -0.93
N ARG A 51 -43.59 -16.54 -0.42
CA ARG A 51 -43.61 -16.17 1.00
C ARG A 51 -44.97 -15.66 1.46
N TYR A 52 -45.66 -14.89 0.63
CA TYR A 52 -47.03 -14.42 0.89
C TYR A 52 -48.04 -15.58 0.97
N ALA A 53 -47.94 -16.57 0.07
CA ALA A 53 -48.78 -17.76 0.10
C ALA A 53 -48.54 -18.62 1.36
N SER A 54 -47.30 -18.65 1.88
CA SER A 54 -46.92 -19.46 3.04
C SER A 54 -47.15 -18.79 4.41
N SER A 55 -47.48 -17.49 4.49
CA SER A 55 -47.44 -16.74 5.76
C SER A 55 -48.75 -16.68 6.56
N THR A 56 -49.60 -17.72 6.55
CA THR A 56 -50.69 -17.81 7.53
C THR A 56 -50.89 -19.24 8.03
N VAL A 57 -50.18 -19.57 9.10
CA VAL A 57 -50.68 -20.46 10.14
C VAL A 57 -50.46 -19.73 11.47
N VAL A 58 -51.47 -19.01 11.97
CA VAL A 58 -51.73 -18.80 13.42
C VAL A 58 -53.23 -18.55 13.64
N LEU A 59 -53.84 -19.53 14.32
CA LEU A 59 -54.91 -19.55 15.35
C LEU A 59 -55.88 -18.36 15.55
N ASN A 60 -57.18 -18.71 15.71
CA ASN A 60 -58.14 -18.36 16.79
C ASN A 60 -59.53 -18.93 16.38
N ASP A 61 -60.46 -19.38 17.24
CA ASP A 61 -60.60 -19.46 18.69
C ASP A 61 -61.79 -20.42 19.00
N GLU A 62 -61.85 -20.91 20.25
CA GLU A 62 -63.04 -21.36 21.00
C GLU A 62 -63.71 -22.74 20.73
N ASP A 63 -63.67 -23.56 21.79
CA ASP A 63 -64.62 -24.57 22.27
C ASP A 63 -65.35 -25.48 21.27
N GLU A 64 -64.87 -26.73 21.12
CA GLU A 64 -65.76 -27.88 20.96
C GLU A 64 -65.11 -29.19 21.45
N HIS A 65 -65.60 -29.66 22.60
CA HIS A 65 -65.75 -31.05 23.05
C HIS A 65 -64.76 -32.11 22.49
N PHE A 66 -63.81 -32.55 23.31
CA PHE A 66 -63.07 -33.80 23.08
C PHE A 66 -63.98 -35.01 23.33
N PRO A 67 -64.25 -35.90 22.35
CA PRO A 67 -64.63 -37.26 22.65
C PRO A 67 -63.36 -38.10 22.86
N ASP A 68 -63.42 -38.94 23.89
CA ASP A 68 -62.37 -39.88 24.30
C ASP A 68 -61.84 -40.77 23.16
N LYS A 69 -60.50 -40.86 23.09
CA LYS A 69 -59.67 -41.87 22.39
C LYS A 69 -59.97 -42.12 20.89
N PRO A 70 -59.12 -41.65 19.96
CA PRO A 70 -59.16 -42.17 18.60
C PRO A 70 -58.51 -43.56 18.55
N GLU A 71 -59.24 -44.54 18.04
CA GLU A 71 -58.70 -45.83 17.65
C GLU A 71 -57.55 -45.66 16.63
N PRO A 72 -56.52 -46.53 16.65
CA PRO A 72 -55.38 -46.41 15.76
C PRO A 72 -55.85 -46.60 14.32
N THR A 73 -55.87 -45.50 13.56
CA THR A 73 -56.14 -45.52 12.13
C THR A 73 -54.87 -46.03 11.41
N PRO A 74 -54.97 -46.82 10.33
CA PRO A 74 -53.81 -47.35 9.60
C PRO A 74 -52.80 -46.27 9.15
N MET A 75 -53.27 -45.03 8.98
CA MET A 75 -52.44 -43.87 8.68
C MET A 75 -51.53 -43.46 9.84
N MET A 76 -51.93 -43.63 11.10
CA MET A 76 -51.04 -43.32 12.23
C MET A 76 -49.98 -44.40 12.44
N ASP A 77 -50.26 -45.64 12.11
CA ASP A 77 -49.23 -46.68 12.09
C ASP A 77 -48.28 -46.47 10.91
N TYR A 78 -48.78 -46.08 9.73
CA TYR A 78 -47.93 -45.70 8.58
C TYR A 78 -47.06 -44.46 8.85
N VAL A 79 -47.61 -43.42 9.49
CA VAL A 79 -46.85 -42.23 9.89
C VAL A 79 -45.85 -42.59 11.00
N ARG A 80 -46.20 -43.48 11.93
CA ARG A 80 -45.28 -43.96 12.97
C ARG A 80 -44.17 -44.82 12.37
N GLU A 81 -44.45 -45.62 11.35
CA GLU A 81 -43.50 -46.42 10.59
C GLU A 81 -42.55 -45.53 9.77
N LEU A 82 -43.07 -44.50 9.08
CA LEU A 82 -42.26 -43.47 8.41
C LEU A 82 -41.41 -42.65 9.39
N MET A 83 -41.94 -42.32 10.56
CA MET A 83 -41.19 -41.64 11.62
C MET A 83 -40.15 -42.55 12.27
N GLN A 84 -40.40 -43.86 12.36
CA GLN A 84 -39.43 -44.88 12.82
C GLN A 84 -38.34 -45.14 11.77
N GLU A 85 -38.67 -45.11 10.48
CA GLU A 85 -37.70 -45.11 9.38
C GLU A 85 -36.84 -43.83 9.38
N GLN A 86 -37.41 -42.66 9.70
CA GLN A 86 -36.67 -41.39 9.77
C GLN A 86 -35.84 -41.22 11.05
N THR A 87 -36.22 -41.85 12.17
CA THR A 87 -35.41 -41.88 13.40
C THR A 87 -34.32 -42.94 13.35
N SER A 88 -34.43 -43.89 12.43
CA SER A 88 -33.32 -44.76 12.03
C SER A 88 -32.40 -43.96 11.11
N GLN A 89 -31.63 -43.02 11.67
CA GLN A 89 -30.49 -42.43 10.96
C GLN A 89 -29.67 -43.59 10.38
N PRO A 90 -29.40 -43.65 9.06
CA PRO A 90 -28.49 -44.66 8.54
C PRO A 90 -27.21 -44.54 9.35
N GLN A 91 -26.81 -45.62 10.01
CA GLN A 91 -25.59 -45.66 10.80
C GLN A 91 -24.45 -45.19 9.90
N THR A 92 -24.00 -43.95 10.10
CA THR A 92 -22.87 -43.41 9.37
C THR A 92 -21.68 -44.24 9.82
N LEU A 93 -21.11 -45.01 8.89
CA LEU A 93 -19.97 -45.92 9.14
C LEU A 93 -18.68 -45.19 9.53
N TRP A 94 -18.74 -43.87 9.73
CA TRP A 94 -17.60 -42.99 9.95
C TRP A 94 -17.90 -41.95 11.03
N SER A 95 -16.90 -41.68 11.87
CA SER A 95 -17.01 -40.73 12.98
C SER A 95 -16.53 -39.34 12.59
N LYS A 96 -17.33 -38.30 12.84
CA LYS A 96 -16.91 -36.89 12.65
C LYS A 96 -15.69 -36.52 13.48
N ASN A 97 -15.55 -37.09 14.69
CA ASN A 97 -14.43 -36.78 15.57
C ASN A 97 -13.12 -37.33 15.02
N GLU A 98 -13.13 -38.54 14.45
CA GLU A 98 -11.94 -39.14 13.81
C GLU A 98 -11.49 -38.32 12.60
N LEU A 99 -12.44 -37.85 11.78
CA LEU A 99 -12.13 -36.96 10.65
C LEU A 99 -11.52 -35.62 11.12
N TRP A 100 -12.04 -35.05 12.21
CA TRP A 100 -11.51 -33.81 12.79
C TRP A 100 -10.10 -33.99 13.37
N GLU A 101 -9.86 -35.06 14.12
CA GLU A 101 -8.53 -35.38 14.65
C GLU A 101 -7.52 -35.55 13.52
N GLN A 102 -7.92 -36.22 12.44
CA GLN A 102 -7.06 -36.40 11.29
C GLN A 102 -6.82 -35.11 10.49
N ALA A 103 -7.86 -34.27 10.34
CA ALA A 103 -7.70 -32.95 9.73
C ALA A 103 -6.70 -32.08 10.53
N GLN A 104 -6.79 -32.10 11.86
CA GLN A 104 -5.87 -31.38 12.75
C GLN A 104 -4.45 -31.94 12.68
N SER A 105 -4.28 -33.26 12.69
CA SER A 105 -2.96 -33.92 12.60
C SER A 105 -2.26 -33.57 11.29
N VAL A 106 -2.97 -33.68 10.16
CA VAL A 106 -2.47 -33.34 8.82
C VAL A 106 -2.17 -31.85 8.71
N SER A 107 -3.07 -30.97 9.19
CA SER A 107 -2.83 -29.51 9.15
C SER A 107 -1.56 -29.11 9.91
N THR A 108 -1.32 -29.70 11.08
CA THR A 108 -0.13 -29.42 11.89
C THR A 108 1.14 -29.91 11.19
N LEU A 109 1.07 -31.10 10.57
CA LEU A 109 2.18 -31.67 9.83
C LEU A 109 2.52 -30.84 8.59
N LEU A 110 1.53 -30.39 7.83
CA LEU A 110 1.68 -29.53 6.65
C LEU A 110 2.46 -28.24 6.94
N ILE A 111 2.27 -27.63 8.11
CA ILE A 111 3.01 -26.42 8.52
C ILE A 111 4.45 -26.75 8.90
N ARG A 112 4.67 -27.89 9.57
CA ARG A 112 5.98 -28.29 10.08
C ARG A 112 6.90 -28.82 8.96
N ASP A 113 6.36 -29.69 8.13
CA ASP A 113 7.02 -30.31 6.98
C ASP A 113 5.98 -30.48 5.86
N GLU A 114 6.05 -29.57 4.89
CA GLU A 114 5.12 -29.53 3.76
C GLU A 114 5.16 -30.83 2.94
N LEU A 115 6.34 -31.43 2.73
CA LEU A 115 6.49 -32.62 1.91
C LEU A 115 5.88 -33.85 2.61
N GLU A 116 6.20 -34.02 3.90
CA GLU A 116 5.66 -35.13 4.71
C GLU A 116 4.14 -34.99 4.93
N GLY A 117 3.68 -33.75 5.16
CA GLY A 117 2.28 -33.41 5.34
C GLY A 117 1.45 -33.70 4.08
N LEU A 118 1.92 -33.24 2.91
CA LEU A 118 1.25 -33.51 1.65
C LEU A 118 1.25 -35.00 1.33
N GLY A 119 2.36 -35.71 1.55
CA GLY A 119 2.43 -37.16 1.35
C GLY A 119 1.45 -37.93 2.25
N THR A 120 1.26 -37.47 3.48
CA THR A 120 0.29 -38.06 4.42
C THR A 120 -1.15 -37.77 4.01
N LEU A 121 -1.44 -36.55 3.55
CA LEU A 121 -2.75 -36.18 3.02
C LEU A 121 -3.14 -37.07 1.83
N HIS A 122 -2.24 -37.26 0.85
CA HIS A 122 -2.49 -38.13 -0.29
C HIS A 122 -2.79 -39.57 0.15
N ARG A 123 -1.94 -40.14 1.02
CA ARG A 123 -2.12 -41.51 1.51
C ARG A 123 -3.48 -41.69 2.20
N TYR A 124 -3.89 -40.71 3.00
CA TYR A 124 -5.16 -40.73 3.71
C TYR A 124 -6.36 -40.71 2.74
N LEU A 125 -6.33 -39.81 1.75
CA LEU A 125 -7.38 -39.68 0.74
C LEU A 125 -7.51 -40.93 -0.16
N ASP A 126 -6.40 -41.61 -0.44
CA ASP A 126 -6.37 -42.78 -1.32
C ASP A 126 -6.78 -44.08 -0.61
N ASN A 127 -6.40 -44.25 0.67
CA ASN A 127 -6.45 -45.57 1.32
C ASN A 127 -7.23 -45.64 2.63
N GLU A 128 -7.40 -44.51 3.33
CA GLU A 128 -7.88 -44.53 4.74
C GLU A 128 -9.20 -43.78 4.94
N ILE A 129 -9.54 -42.83 4.07
CA ILE A 129 -10.80 -42.10 4.18
C ILE A 129 -11.99 -43.03 3.90
N PRO A 130 -13.07 -42.96 4.70
CA PRO A 130 -14.27 -43.77 4.47
C PRO A 130 -14.82 -43.57 3.06
N ASP A 131 -15.30 -44.66 2.44
CA ASP A 131 -15.84 -44.66 1.07
C ASP A 131 -17.27 -44.08 1.02
N ALA A 132 -17.38 -42.82 1.45
CA ALA A 132 -18.59 -42.04 1.44
C ALA A 132 -18.27 -40.62 0.92
N LEU A 133 -19.01 -40.17 -0.10
CA LEU A 133 -18.88 -38.83 -0.66
C LEU A 133 -19.04 -37.75 0.43
N GLU A 134 -19.95 -37.98 1.38
CA GLU A 134 -20.17 -37.10 2.53
C GLU A 134 -18.95 -37.02 3.46
N ALA A 135 -18.30 -38.15 3.76
CA ALA A 135 -17.11 -38.16 4.62
C ALA A 135 -15.97 -37.35 3.99
N ARG A 136 -15.77 -37.49 2.67
CA ARG A 136 -14.79 -36.70 1.90
C ARG A 136 -15.09 -35.20 1.95
N HIS A 137 -16.35 -34.81 1.76
CA HIS A 137 -16.76 -33.42 1.83
C HIS A 137 -16.59 -32.83 3.24
N VAL A 138 -16.99 -33.57 4.27
CA VAL A 138 -16.85 -33.15 5.67
C VAL A 138 -15.38 -33.01 6.05
N PHE A 139 -14.54 -34.00 5.73
CA PHE A 139 -13.10 -33.93 5.95
C PHE A 139 -12.47 -32.72 5.25
N SER A 140 -12.87 -32.45 4.01
CA SER A 140 -12.42 -31.29 3.25
C SER A 140 -12.69 -29.97 3.96
N LEU A 141 -13.89 -29.78 4.50
CA LEU A 141 -14.24 -28.58 5.27
C LEU A 141 -13.44 -28.50 6.57
N MET A 142 -13.31 -29.62 7.29
CA MET A 142 -12.55 -29.70 8.54
C MET A 142 -11.07 -29.40 8.35
N LEU A 143 -10.47 -29.86 7.25
CA LEU A 143 -9.07 -29.60 6.93
C LEU A 143 -8.85 -28.11 6.63
N ALA A 144 -9.74 -27.50 5.84
CA ALA A 144 -9.67 -26.07 5.55
C ALA A 144 -9.89 -25.22 6.82
N GLU A 145 -10.79 -25.64 7.72
CA GLU A 145 -10.97 -25.00 9.03
C GLU A 145 -9.71 -25.11 9.89
N ALA A 146 -9.17 -26.32 10.04
CA ALA A 146 -7.94 -26.56 10.79
C ALA A 146 -6.78 -25.71 10.25
N LEU A 147 -6.60 -25.65 8.92
CA LEU A 147 -5.56 -24.81 8.29
C LEU A 147 -5.77 -23.32 8.53
N SER A 148 -7.01 -22.84 8.58
CA SER A 148 -7.30 -21.43 8.87
C SER A 148 -6.86 -21.01 10.27
N GLU A 149 -6.83 -21.96 11.22
CA GLU A 149 -6.35 -21.73 12.58
C GLU A 149 -4.82 -21.84 12.72
N GLN A 150 -4.16 -22.52 11.78
CA GLN A 150 -2.72 -22.77 11.84
C GLN A 150 -1.89 -21.51 11.62
N LYS A 151 -1.00 -21.20 12.58
CA LYS A 151 0.00 -20.14 12.42
C LYS A 151 1.00 -20.52 11.32
N TRP A 152 1.49 -19.51 10.59
CA TRP A 152 2.46 -19.67 9.50
C TRP A 152 1.94 -20.32 8.22
N LEU A 153 0.61 -20.45 8.07
CA LEU A 153 0.01 -20.81 6.79
C LEU A 153 0.45 -19.79 5.71
N ASN A 154 1.05 -20.29 4.64
CA ASN A 154 1.51 -19.50 3.51
C ASN A 154 0.67 -19.80 2.26
N ARG A 155 0.69 -18.89 1.28
CA ARG A 155 -0.11 -19.03 0.05
C ARG A 155 0.31 -20.21 -0.82
N SER A 156 1.60 -20.54 -0.85
CA SER A 156 2.10 -21.66 -1.65
C SER A 156 1.52 -22.99 -1.15
N LEU A 157 1.64 -23.23 0.16
CA LEU A 157 1.11 -24.42 0.83
C LEU A 157 -0.41 -24.52 0.66
N LEU A 158 -1.14 -23.41 0.82
CA LEU A 158 -2.59 -23.41 0.60
C LEU A 158 -2.95 -23.79 -0.84
N ASN A 159 -2.18 -23.33 -1.83
CA ASN A 159 -2.41 -23.67 -3.22
C ASN A 159 -2.14 -25.16 -3.49
N GLU A 160 -1.08 -25.73 -2.91
CA GLU A 160 -0.79 -27.17 -3.01
C GLU A 160 -1.91 -28.00 -2.38
N VAL A 161 -2.33 -27.67 -1.15
CA VAL A 161 -3.45 -28.36 -0.50
C VAL A 161 -4.75 -28.19 -1.30
N SER A 162 -5.02 -26.99 -1.81
CA SER A 162 -6.19 -26.73 -2.67
C SER A 162 -6.15 -27.55 -3.95
N ALA A 163 -4.97 -27.84 -4.50
CA ALA A 163 -4.83 -28.66 -5.70
C ALA A 163 -5.12 -30.14 -5.37
N VAL A 164 -4.63 -30.63 -4.22
CA VAL A 164 -4.89 -31.99 -3.73
C VAL A 164 -6.38 -32.20 -3.42
N MET A 165 -7.01 -31.21 -2.79
CA MET A 165 -8.41 -31.28 -2.36
C MET A 165 -9.41 -30.76 -3.41
N ASP A 166 -8.94 -30.31 -4.58
CA ASP A 166 -9.73 -29.67 -5.63
C ASP A 166 -10.64 -28.52 -5.13
N TRP A 167 -10.17 -27.72 -4.17
CA TRP A 167 -10.96 -26.64 -3.59
C TRP A 167 -11.27 -25.49 -4.55
N GLN A 168 -10.49 -25.37 -5.63
CA GLN A 168 -10.64 -24.34 -6.66
C GLN A 168 -10.74 -22.92 -6.09
N ILE A 169 -9.93 -22.62 -5.05
CA ILE A 169 -9.96 -21.34 -4.31
C ILE A 169 -9.67 -20.12 -5.19
N ASP A 170 -8.91 -20.29 -6.27
CA ASP A 170 -8.57 -19.25 -7.23
C ASP A 170 -9.54 -19.19 -8.43
N SER A 171 -10.57 -20.04 -8.46
CA SER A 171 -11.50 -20.11 -9.59
C SER A 171 -12.49 -18.95 -9.59
N TYR A 172 -12.78 -18.44 -10.78
CA TYR A 172 -13.73 -17.35 -10.97
C TYR A 172 -15.20 -17.77 -10.78
N ARG A 173 -15.51 -19.08 -10.83
CA ARG A 173 -16.89 -19.57 -10.90
C ARG A 173 -17.48 -19.85 -9.52
N SER A 174 -16.71 -20.50 -8.62
CA SER A 174 -17.07 -20.77 -7.22
C SER A 174 -16.06 -21.75 -6.60
N SER A 175 -15.56 -21.48 -5.40
CA SER A 175 -14.79 -22.47 -4.63
C SER A 175 -15.69 -23.60 -4.14
N GLN A 176 -15.13 -24.79 -3.92
CA GLN A 176 -15.85 -25.89 -3.23
C GLN A 176 -16.00 -25.61 -1.72
N LEU A 177 -15.18 -24.70 -1.20
CA LEU A 177 -15.25 -24.23 0.17
C LEU A 177 -16.32 -23.14 0.34
N LEU A 178 -16.85 -23.03 1.55
CA LEU A 178 -17.74 -21.93 1.94
C LEU A 178 -16.98 -20.60 1.94
N ASP A 179 -17.64 -19.52 1.52
CA ASP A 179 -17.02 -18.18 1.41
C ASP A 179 -16.34 -17.71 2.69
N TRP A 180 -16.94 -17.95 3.85
CA TRP A 180 -16.37 -17.54 5.14
C TRP A 180 -15.05 -18.26 5.45
N LEU A 181 -14.90 -19.49 4.99
CA LEU A 181 -13.72 -20.33 5.21
C LEU A 181 -12.57 -19.89 4.31
N VAL A 182 -12.89 -19.58 3.04
CA VAL A 182 -11.94 -18.93 2.12
C VAL A 182 -11.44 -17.62 2.72
N HIS A 183 -12.36 -16.81 3.25
CA HIS A 183 -11.98 -15.58 3.95
C HIS A 183 -11.10 -15.83 5.18
N ALA A 184 -11.38 -16.86 5.99
CA ALA A 184 -10.57 -17.20 7.16
C ALA A 184 -9.15 -17.61 6.76
N LEU A 185 -9.00 -18.44 5.72
CA LEU A 185 -7.70 -18.84 5.17
C LEU A 185 -6.91 -17.62 4.65
N GLU A 186 -7.56 -16.74 3.89
CA GLU A 186 -6.94 -15.51 3.39
C GLU A 186 -6.54 -14.56 4.52
N GLN A 187 -7.36 -14.43 5.57
CA GLN A 187 -7.01 -13.65 6.75
C GLN A 187 -5.77 -14.23 7.44
N GLN A 188 -5.69 -15.55 7.59
CA GLN A 188 -4.55 -16.19 8.22
C GLN A 188 -3.26 -16.02 7.39
N ILE A 189 -3.35 -16.15 6.07
CA ILE A 189 -2.23 -15.85 5.16
C ILE A 189 -1.80 -14.39 5.29
N ALA A 190 -2.75 -13.44 5.37
CA ALA A 190 -2.45 -12.03 5.57
C ALA A 190 -1.73 -11.76 6.92
N ILE A 191 -2.09 -12.51 7.98
CA ILE A 191 -1.40 -12.46 9.28
C ILE A 191 0.03 -13.02 9.15
N THR A 192 0.20 -14.18 8.52
CA THR A 192 1.52 -14.79 8.27
C THR A 192 2.43 -13.87 7.46
N ASN A 193 1.94 -13.31 6.35
CA ASN A 193 2.70 -12.41 5.48
C ASN A 193 3.17 -11.17 6.24
N ARG A 194 2.30 -10.61 7.10
CA ARG A 194 2.62 -9.47 7.95
C ARG A 194 3.75 -9.79 8.93
N GLU A 195 3.71 -10.96 9.57
CA GLU A 195 4.72 -11.36 10.53
C GLU A 195 6.06 -11.69 9.85
N ASN A 196 6.02 -12.39 8.71
CA ASN A 196 7.20 -12.64 7.87
C ASN A 196 7.87 -11.34 7.44
N TYR A 197 7.10 -10.36 6.98
CA TYR A 197 7.62 -9.06 6.59
C TYR A 197 8.25 -8.30 7.77
N TRP A 198 7.60 -8.36 8.95
CA TRP A 198 8.15 -7.78 10.17
C TRP A 198 9.50 -8.40 10.56
N GLN A 199 9.63 -9.73 10.49
CA GLN A 199 10.89 -10.41 10.74
C GLN A 199 11.98 -10.07 9.72
N TYR A 200 11.60 -9.97 8.44
CA TYR A 200 12.52 -9.53 7.39
C TYR A 200 13.10 -8.15 7.68
N LEU A 201 12.26 -7.18 8.06
CA LEU A 201 12.72 -5.85 8.47
C LEU A 201 13.64 -5.93 9.68
N ALA A 202 13.26 -6.67 10.73
CA ALA A 202 14.08 -6.83 11.93
C ALA A 202 15.50 -7.35 11.60
N ARG A 203 15.61 -8.32 10.70
CA ARG A 203 16.91 -8.86 10.23
C ARG A 203 17.70 -7.82 9.44
N GLN A 204 17.04 -7.07 8.55
CA GLN A 204 17.69 -6.01 7.76
C GLN A 204 18.35 -4.95 8.65
N TYR A 205 17.75 -4.64 9.80
CA TYR A 205 18.28 -3.67 10.75
C TYR A 205 19.29 -4.25 11.78
N GLY A 206 19.55 -5.56 11.76
CA GLY A 206 20.42 -6.23 12.73
C GLY A 206 21.92 -5.97 12.58
N GLY A 207 22.38 -5.54 11.40
CA GLY A 207 23.81 -5.48 11.06
C GLY A 207 24.63 -4.41 11.82
N ASN A 208 24.43 -3.13 11.51
CA ASN A 208 25.24 -2.02 12.05
C ASN A 208 24.49 -1.29 13.18
N ARG A 209 25.22 -0.69 14.14
CA ARG A 209 24.69 0.17 15.22
C ARG A 209 23.73 1.25 14.71
N TYR A 210 24.01 1.85 13.56
CA TYR A 210 23.12 2.83 12.94
C TYR A 210 21.77 2.23 12.50
N ALA A 211 21.79 1.00 11.97
CA ALA A 211 20.59 0.29 11.57
C ALA A 211 19.78 -0.16 12.81
N GLN A 212 20.47 -0.65 13.84
CA GLN A 212 19.85 -0.98 15.13
C GLN A 212 19.19 0.24 15.78
N LEU A 213 19.84 1.41 15.70
CA LEU A 213 19.23 2.65 16.18
C LEU A 213 17.95 3.01 15.42
N LYS A 214 17.95 2.89 14.07
CA LYS A 214 16.74 3.08 13.27
C LYS A 214 15.62 2.14 13.70
N TRP A 215 15.94 0.86 13.90
CA TRP A 215 14.98 -0.13 14.35
C TRP A 215 14.40 0.23 15.70
N ARG A 216 15.24 0.58 16.68
CA ARG A 216 14.78 1.03 18.00
C ARG A 216 13.88 2.26 17.91
N LEU A 217 14.25 3.26 17.11
CA LEU A 217 13.41 4.44 16.90
C LEU A 217 12.05 4.08 16.27
N LEU A 218 12.01 3.08 15.38
CA LEU A 218 10.79 2.60 14.72
C LEU A 218 9.90 1.78 15.64
N THR A 219 10.46 0.91 16.50
CA THR A 219 9.70 -0.14 17.21
C THR A 219 9.55 0.08 18.72
N GLU A 220 10.45 0.82 19.37
CA GLU A 220 10.46 0.99 20.82
C GLU A 220 9.33 1.95 21.26
N LYS A 221 8.21 1.36 21.73
CA LYS A 221 7.03 2.12 22.17
C LYS A 221 7.36 2.99 23.38
N GLY A 222 7.04 4.28 23.31
CA GLY A 222 7.26 5.24 24.41
C GLY A 222 8.65 5.87 24.45
N MET A 223 9.57 5.52 23.53
CA MET A 223 10.81 6.25 23.37
C MET A 223 10.50 7.64 22.78
N ALA A 224 10.64 8.68 23.60
CA ALA A 224 10.65 10.05 23.13
C ALA A 224 11.85 10.26 22.21
N ILE A 225 11.62 10.84 21.02
CA ILE A 225 12.67 11.03 20.02
C ILE A 225 13.69 12.06 20.54
N PRO A 226 14.96 11.66 20.78
CA PRO A 226 15.98 12.58 21.29
C PRO A 226 16.24 13.73 20.31
N GLY A 227 16.54 14.92 20.83
CA GLY A 227 16.80 16.11 20.00
C GLY A 227 17.93 15.93 18.98
N TRP A 228 18.97 15.15 19.33
CA TRP A 228 20.10 14.87 18.44
C TRP A 228 19.73 14.06 17.19
N VAL A 229 18.61 13.31 17.21
CA VAL A 229 18.12 12.57 16.02
C VAL A 229 17.84 13.53 14.85
N ARG A 230 17.50 14.79 15.16
CA ARG A 230 17.29 15.85 14.16
C ARG A 230 18.59 16.32 13.50
N LEU A 231 19.72 16.15 14.18
CA LEU A 231 21.04 16.55 13.69
C LEU A 231 21.65 15.49 12.78
N VAL A 232 21.17 14.24 12.85
CA VAL A 232 21.68 13.17 11.98
C VAL A 232 21.18 13.40 10.55
N PRO A 233 22.07 13.61 9.58
CA PRO A 233 21.62 13.94 8.24
C PRO A 233 20.93 12.75 7.56
N ASP A 234 19.86 13.03 6.84
CA ASP A 234 18.98 12.10 6.13
C ASP A 234 18.30 11.02 6.99
N LEU A 235 18.47 11.02 8.32
CA LEU A 235 17.87 9.99 9.18
C LEU A 235 16.33 10.10 9.19
N LEU A 236 15.79 11.28 9.48
CA LEU A 236 14.35 11.49 9.52
C LEU A 236 13.68 11.32 8.15
N SER A 237 14.36 11.71 7.06
CA SER A 237 13.84 11.52 5.71
C SER A 237 13.83 10.04 5.30
N GLN A 238 14.86 9.28 5.67
CA GLN A 238 14.89 7.83 5.48
C GLN A 238 13.83 7.12 6.30
N LEU A 239 13.62 7.51 7.57
CA LEU A 239 12.55 6.97 8.40
C LEU A 239 11.16 7.33 7.84
N ALA A 240 10.96 8.57 7.37
CA ALA A 240 9.72 8.98 6.71
C ALA A 240 9.43 8.12 5.46
N LYS A 241 10.45 7.87 4.64
CA LYS A 241 10.34 7.03 3.45
C LYS A 241 9.94 5.60 3.83
N GLN A 242 10.62 5.01 4.82
CA GLN A 242 10.33 3.65 5.31
C GLN A 242 8.92 3.54 5.89
N VAL A 243 8.47 4.52 6.68
CA VAL A 243 7.09 4.57 7.18
C VAL A 243 6.07 4.73 6.03
N GLY A 244 6.43 5.48 4.98
CA GLY A 244 5.63 5.59 3.77
C GLY A 244 5.50 4.27 3.01
N GLU A 245 6.60 3.54 2.84
CA GLU A 245 6.63 2.20 2.23
C GLU A 245 5.79 1.20 3.07
N LEU A 246 5.95 1.20 4.39
CA LEU A 246 5.16 0.39 5.32
C LEU A 246 3.66 0.68 5.22
N ARG A 247 3.28 1.97 5.11
CA ARG A 247 1.87 2.37 4.96
C ARG A 247 1.25 1.83 3.68
N GLN A 248 2.02 1.76 2.59
CA GLN A 248 1.53 1.25 1.31
C GLN A 248 1.44 -0.28 1.29
N GLN A 249 2.45 -0.96 1.82
CA GLN A 249 2.54 -2.43 1.74
C GLN A 249 1.78 -3.16 2.85
N SER A 250 1.70 -2.61 4.05
CA SER A 250 1.11 -3.28 5.22
C SER A 250 0.62 -2.27 6.26
N PRO A 251 -0.57 -1.64 6.04
CA PRO A 251 -1.07 -0.59 6.92
C PRO A 251 -1.29 -1.05 8.36
N ALA A 252 -1.60 -2.33 8.58
CA ALA A 252 -1.78 -2.92 9.91
C ALA A 252 -0.49 -2.91 10.77
N LEU A 253 0.70 -2.85 10.15
CA LEU A 253 1.97 -2.78 10.90
C LEU A 253 2.20 -1.42 11.54
N LEU A 254 1.46 -0.37 11.13
CA LEU A 254 1.62 0.98 11.69
C LEU A 254 1.31 1.02 13.20
N GLU A 255 0.44 0.14 13.69
CA GLU A 255 0.10 0.02 15.13
C GLU A 255 1.26 -0.49 15.98
N ARG A 256 2.22 -1.19 15.37
CA ARG A 256 3.43 -1.68 16.03
C ARG A 256 4.52 -0.62 16.12
N LEU A 257 4.44 0.44 15.30
CA LEU A 257 5.45 1.50 15.26
C LEU A 257 5.35 2.42 16.48
N ASN A 258 6.45 3.10 16.78
CA ASN A 258 6.52 4.11 17.83
C ASN A 258 5.62 5.31 17.48
N PRO A 259 4.56 5.59 18.27
CA PRO A 259 3.63 6.68 17.99
C PRO A 259 4.32 8.05 18.04
N SER A 260 5.31 8.23 18.93
CA SER A 260 6.08 9.47 19.04
C SER A 260 6.89 9.76 17.78
N LEU A 261 7.40 8.72 17.11
CA LEU A 261 8.07 8.88 15.82
C LEU A 261 7.08 9.32 14.74
N LEU A 262 5.91 8.68 14.66
CA LEU A 262 4.88 9.02 13.68
C LEU A 262 4.43 10.49 13.81
N GLU A 263 4.29 10.99 15.04
CA GLU A 263 3.98 12.40 15.29
C GLU A 263 5.09 13.34 14.80
N VAL A 264 6.36 13.01 15.07
CA VAL A 264 7.50 13.81 14.62
C VAL A 264 7.63 13.82 13.10
N LEU A 265 7.33 12.70 12.43
CA LEU A 265 7.38 12.59 10.96
C LEU A 265 6.23 13.35 10.27
N GLN A 266 5.08 13.49 10.93
CA GLN A 266 3.98 14.32 10.44
C GLN A 266 4.26 15.82 10.61
N LYS A 267 5.07 16.19 11.61
CA LYS A 267 5.42 17.58 11.85
C LYS A 267 6.53 18.06 10.91
N PRO A 268 6.43 19.30 10.42
CA PRO A 268 7.49 19.90 9.62
C PRO A 268 8.74 20.15 10.48
N THR A 269 9.75 19.30 10.31
CA THR A 269 11.02 19.40 11.02
C THR A 269 12.16 19.77 10.08
N LEU A 270 13.16 20.48 10.62
CA LEU A 270 14.46 20.64 9.96
C LEU A 270 15.09 19.24 9.83
N ALA A 271 14.98 18.65 8.65
CA ALA A 271 15.77 17.47 8.30
C ALA A 271 17.06 17.95 7.64
N LEU A 272 18.18 17.72 8.32
CA LEU A 272 19.51 17.96 7.76
C LEU A 272 19.76 16.91 6.67
N SER A 273 20.38 17.30 5.54
CA SER A 273 20.73 16.36 4.47
C SER A 273 22.23 16.37 4.23
N TRP A 274 22.84 15.21 3.99
CA TRP A 274 24.26 15.14 3.70
C TRP A 274 24.61 15.95 2.46
N GLY A 275 23.72 15.94 1.46
CA GLY A 275 23.89 16.75 0.25
C GLY A 275 23.99 18.25 0.55
N ALA A 276 23.10 18.79 1.40
CA ALA A 276 23.12 20.21 1.72
C ALA A 276 24.33 20.59 2.59
N ILE A 277 24.75 19.74 3.53
CA ILE A 277 25.98 19.97 4.31
C ILE A 277 27.19 20.06 3.39
N ILE A 278 27.35 19.06 2.51
CA ILE A 278 28.47 19.01 1.56
C ILE A 278 28.43 20.23 0.64
N ALA A 279 27.25 20.66 0.20
CA ALA A 279 27.10 21.85 -0.63
C ALA A 279 27.51 23.13 0.12
N VAL A 280 27.07 23.30 1.37
CA VAL A 280 27.47 24.46 2.19
C VAL A 280 28.98 24.47 2.42
N VAL A 281 29.60 23.31 2.69
CA VAL A 281 31.06 23.19 2.83
C VAL A 281 31.77 23.52 1.52
N PHE A 282 31.27 22.99 0.40
CA PHE A 282 31.78 23.26 -0.95
C PHE A 282 31.76 24.77 -1.22
N TRP A 283 30.60 25.41 -1.08
CA TRP A 283 30.45 26.83 -1.34
C TRP A 283 31.22 27.69 -0.32
N GLY A 284 31.34 27.24 0.93
CA GLY A 284 32.18 27.87 1.95
C GLY A 284 33.63 27.93 1.56
N TYR A 285 34.17 26.84 1.03
CA TYR A 285 35.53 26.81 0.54
C TYR A 285 35.70 27.68 -0.73
N THR A 286 34.74 27.67 -1.66
CA THR A 286 34.78 28.59 -2.83
C THR A 286 34.75 30.07 -2.40
N ALA A 287 33.88 30.42 -1.45
CA ALA A 287 33.71 31.77 -0.93
C ALA A 287 34.96 32.24 -0.19
N TRP A 288 35.62 31.32 0.53
CA TRP A 288 36.88 31.59 1.20
C TRP A 288 37.96 31.95 0.18
N LEU A 289 38.14 31.15 -0.88
CA LEU A 289 39.13 31.44 -1.93
C LEU A 289 38.96 32.82 -2.57
N THR A 290 37.74 33.19 -2.96
CA THR A 290 37.47 34.47 -3.62
C THR A 290 37.41 35.65 -2.65
N GLY A 291 37.08 35.41 -1.39
CA GLY A 291 36.81 36.47 -0.40
C GLY A 291 38.06 37.12 0.20
N HIS A 292 39.25 36.51 0.09
CA HIS A 292 40.46 36.98 0.76
C HIS A 292 41.14 38.18 0.06
N GLU A 293 40.72 38.51 -1.15
CA GLU A 293 41.41 39.51 -1.98
C GLU A 293 41.07 40.97 -1.64
N SER A 294 39.83 41.23 -1.18
CA SER A 294 39.39 42.59 -0.86
C SER A 294 38.21 42.61 0.11
N PRO A 295 38.01 43.70 0.88
CA PRO A 295 36.85 43.81 1.79
C PRO A 295 35.51 43.74 1.05
N LYS A 296 35.46 44.21 -0.20
CA LYS A 296 34.27 44.08 -1.06
C LYS A 296 34.03 42.62 -1.47
N ALA A 297 35.07 41.87 -1.81
CA ALA A 297 34.98 40.45 -2.15
C ALA A 297 34.61 39.57 -0.95
N ALA A 298 35.12 39.90 0.24
CA ALA A 298 34.70 39.25 1.48
C ALA A 298 33.20 39.44 1.75
N PHE A 299 32.69 40.66 1.59
CA PHE A 299 31.26 40.94 1.74
C PHE A 299 30.39 40.16 0.72
N GLN A 300 30.78 40.17 -0.56
CA GLN A 300 30.05 39.43 -1.60
C GLN A 300 30.08 37.91 -1.38
N SER A 301 31.20 37.37 -0.94
CA SER A 301 31.35 35.95 -0.59
C SER A 301 30.48 35.56 0.61
N GLY A 302 30.35 36.46 1.60
CA GLY A 302 29.41 36.30 2.72
C GLY A 302 27.95 36.31 2.27
N VAL A 303 27.58 37.22 1.35
CA VAL A 303 26.23 37.26 0.76
C VAL A 303 25.92 35.98 -0.03
N MET A 304 26.87 35.48 -0.82
CA MET A 304 26.73 34.22 -1.55
C MET A 304 26.43 33.06 -0.60
N LEU A 305 27.18 32.93 0.50
CA LEU A 305 26.96 31.90 1.51
C LEU A 305 25.59 32.02 2.20
N ALA A 306 25.16 33.25 2.48
CA ALA A 306 23.82 33.48 3.03
C ALA A 306 22.75 32.99 2.05
N VAL A 307 22.87 33.30 0.75
CA VAL A 307 21.96 32.81 -0.29
C VAL A 307 21.94 31.28 -0.34
N VAL A 308 23.11 30.63 -0.32
CA VAL A 308 23.24 29.16 -0.33
C VAL A 308 22.50 28.57 0.87
N ALA A 309 22.78 29.04 2.08
CA ALA A 309 22.11 28.55 3.30
C ALA A 309 20.59 28.81 3.29
N THR A 310 20.17 29.99 2.81
CA THR A 310 18.75 30.36 2.72
C THR A 310 17.99 29.45 1.75
N PHE A 311 18.56 29.08 0.61
CA PHE A 311 17.90 28.19 -0.35
C PHE A 311 17.99 26.70 0.03
N LEU A 312 19.10 26.25 0.63
CA LEU A 312 19.28 24.84 0.99
C LEU A 312 18.60 24.45 2.31
N TRP A 313 18.53 25.36 3.27
CA TRP A 313 17.91 25.09 4.59
C TRP A 313 16.72 26.00 4.88
N GLY A 314 16.81 27.29 4.56
CA GLY A 314 15.74 28.27 4.83
C GLY A 314 14.43 27.96 4.09
N TYR A 315 14.50 27.76 2.77
CA TYR A 315 13.32 27.46 1.95
C TYR A 315 12.63 26.15 2.39
N PRO A 316 13.32 24.99 2.48
CA PRO A 316 12.67 23.75 2.91
C PRO A 316 12.14 23.81 4.34
N PHE A 317 12.74 24.63 5.22
CA PHE A 317 12.24 24.82 6.56
C PHE A 317 10.94 25.62 6.58
N LEU A 318 10.90 26.76 5.87
CA LEU A 318 9.72 27.61 5.80
C LEU A 318 8.56 26.92 5.07
N GLU A 319 8.85 26.25 3.95
CA GLU A 319 7.86 25.48 3.19
C GLU A 319 7.19 24.41 4.06
N ARG A 320 7.98 23.69 4.87
CA ARG A 320 7.46 22.71 5.82
C ARG A 320 6.67 23.38 6.94
N ARG A 321 7.19 24.47 7.53
CA ARG A 321 6.60 25.14 8.72
C ARG A 321 5.17 25.64 8.49
N PHE A 322 4.80 25.99 7.27
CA PHE A 322 3.48 26.46 6.91
C PHE A 322 2.65 25.34 6.27
N LYS A 323 1.36 25.25 6.63
CA LYS A 323 0.44 24.29 6.01
C LYS A 323 0.38 24.52 4.49
N SER A 324 0.45 23.43 3.73
CA SER A 324 0.32 23.46 2.28
C SER A 324 -0.99 24.15 1.88
N GLY A 325 -0.89 25.16 1.02
CA GLY A 325 -2.05 25.94 0.55
C GLY A 325 -2.47 27.12 1.43
N GLY A 326 -1.89 27.30 2.62
CA GLY A 326 -2.14 28.47 3.48
C GLY A 326 -1.57 29.77 2.90
N ALA A 327 -2.13 30.92 3.30
CA ALA A 327 -1.69 32.24 2.83
C ALA A 327 -0.20 32.52 3.10
N ALA A 328 0.30 32.12 4.28
CA ALA A 328 1.71 32.26 4.64
C ALA A 328 2.63 31.37 3.78
N SER A 329 2.21 30.14 3.45
CA SER A 329 2.95 29.25 2.55
C SER A 329 3.02 29.84 1.14
N LYS A 330 1.90 30.39 0.63
CA LYS A 330 1.86 31.10 -0.65
C LYS A 330 2.81 32.30 -0.67
N CYS A 331 2.79 33.12 0.39
CA CYS A 331 3.68 34.28 0.53
C CYS A 331 5.16 33.89 0.49
N VAL A 332 5.57 32.93 1.34
CA VAL A 332 6.93 32.39 1.34
C VAL A 332 7.31 31.90 -0.05
N HIS A 333 6.46 31.09 -0.67
CA HIS A 333 6.73 30.57 -2.00
C HIS A 333 6.89 31.69 -3.03
N THR A 334 6.01 32.70 -3.05
CA THR A 334 6.13 33.85 -3.96
C THR A 334 7.42 34.65 -3.76
N VAL A 335 7.85 34.85 -2.51
CA VAL A 335 9.11 35.54 -2.19
C VAL A 335 10.30 34.78 -2.75
N PHE A 336 10.38 33.47 -2.49
CA PHE A 336 11.47 32.64 -3.00
C PHE A 336 11.41 32.47 -4.53
N TRP A 337 10.22 32.45 -5.10
CA TRP A 337 10.02 32.40 -6.54
C TRP A 337 10.57 33.66 -7.23
N LEU A 338 10.23 34.84 -6.72
CA LEU A 338 10.76 36.12 -7.22
C LEU A 338 12.27 36.22 -7.00
N ALA A 339 12.75 35.85 -5.81
CA ALA A 339 14.18 35.81 -5.51
C ALA A 339 14.94 34.87 -6.45
N SER A 340 14.35 33.74 -6.83
CA SER A 340 14.98 32.81 -7.77
C SER A 340 15.12 33.41 -9.16
N TRP A 341 14.08 34.07 -9.67
CA TRP A 341 14.16 34.79 -10.94
C TRP A 341 15.20 35.90 -10.91
N LEU A 342 15.25 36.66 -9.81
CA LEU A 342 16.26 37.71 -9.63
C LEU A 342 17.68 37.13 -9.64
N LEU A 343 17.92 36.02 -8.91
CA LEU A 343 19.22 35.36 -8.87
C LEU A 343 19.62 34.80 -10.25
N LEU A 344 18.69 34.16 -10.96
CA LEU A 344 18.94 33.65 -12.31
C LEU A 344 19.23 34.78 -13.30
N ALA A 345 18.47 35.88 -13.24
CA ALA A 345 18.69 37.05 -14.08
C ALA A 345 20.03 37.72 -13.77
N MET A 346 20.40 37.86 -12.49
CA MET A 346 21.68 38.42 -12.07
C MET A 346 22.84 37.54 -12.51
N ALA A 347 22.71 36.22 -12.37
CA ALA A 347 23.72 35.26 -12.80
C ALA A 347 23.89 35.22 -14.33
N PHE A 348 22.79 35.35 -15.06
CA PHE A 348 22.83 35.47 -16.51
C PHE A 348 23.48 36.79 -16.95
N TYR A 349 23.11 37.90 -16.31
CA TYR A 349 23.66 39.22 -16.63
C TYR A 349 25.16 39.30 -16.34
N SER A 350 25.63 38.77 -15.20
CA SER A 350 27.06 38.75 -14.87
C SER A 350 27.84 37.86 -15.84
N ALA A 351 27.34 36.66 -16.14
CA ALA A 351 27.90 35.76 -17.14
C ALA A 351 28.01 36.41 -18.52
N TRP A 352 26.94 37.09 -18.95
CA TRP A 352 26.92 37.83 -20.21
C TRP A 352 27.90 39.00 -20.22
N ARG A 353 27.98 39.76 -19.13
CA ARG A 353 28.92 40.88 -18.97
C ARG A 353 30.38 40.41 -19.00
N GLY A 354 30.71 39.36 -18.26
CA GLY A 354 32.06 38.77 -18.30
C GLY A 354 32.44 38.26 -19.68
N ALA A 355 31.53 37.55 -20.36
CA ALA A 355 31.76 37.05 -21.71
C ALA A 355 31.78 38.15 -22.80
N SER A 356 31.30 39.35 -22.50
CA SER A 356 31.35 40.53 -23.39
C SER A 356 32.54 41.44 -23.13
N ALA A 357 33.13 41.39 -21.94
CA ALA A 357 34.38 42.08 -21.61
C ALA A 357 35.62 41.42 -22.25
N TRP A 358 35.50 40.18 -22.73
CA TRP A 358 36.61 39.48 -23.36
C TRP A 358 36.84 39.95 -24.81
N GLN A 359 38.05 40.42 -25.12
CA GLN A 359 38.49 40.74 -26.48
C GLN A 359 39.46 39.65 -26.98
N GLY A 360 39.01 38.78 -27.88
CA GLY A 360 39.79 37.70 -28.50
C GLY A 360 39.08 37.07 -29.71
N LYS A 361 39.77 36.23 -30.51
CA LYS A 361 39.15 35.56 -31.68
C LYS A 361 38.08 34.53 -31.32
N ASP A 362 38.09 34.03 -30.08
CA ASP A 362 37.21 32.95 -29.58
C ASP A 362 36.02 33.44 -28.74
N VAL A 363 35.66 34.71 -28.88
CA VAL A 363 34.58 35.36 -28.11
C VAL A 363 33.24 34.64 -28.24
N ILE A 364 32.93 34.12 -29.43
CA ILE A 364 31.68 33.38 -29.68
C ILE A 364 31.72 32.02 -28.95
N THR A 365 32.85 31.32 -29.02
CA THR A 365 33.06 30.01 -28.40
C THR A 365 32.97 30.09 -26.88
N MET A 366 33.57 31.11 -26.26
CA MET A 366 33.50 31.28 -24.81
C MET A 366 32.14 31.79 -24.31
N ARG A 367 31.45 32.64 -25.09
CA ARG A 367 30.03 32.98 -24.81
C ARG A 367 29.14 31.74 -24.83
N ALA A 368 29.32 30.87 -25.83
CA ALA A 368 28.57 29.62 -25.93
C ALA A 368 28.88 28.70 -24.75
N LEU A 369 30.14 28.61 -24.32
CA LEU A 369 30.56 27.74 -23.20
C LEU A 369 29.98 28.20 -21.86
N VAL A 370 30.00 29.50 -21.58
CA VAL A 370 29.44 30.08 -20.34
C VAL A 370 27.91 29.90 -20.29
N ILE A 371 27.21 30.19 -21.39
CA ILE A 371 25.75 30.02 -21.48
C ILE A 371 25.37 28.54 -21.39
N LEU A 372 26.14 27.66 -22.02
CA LEU A 372 25.94 26.22 -21.95
C LEU A 372 26.11 25.70 -20.51
N LEU A 373 27.19 26.08 -19.83
CA LEU A 373 27.56 25.58 -18.51
C LEU A 373 26.63 26.09 -17.39
N PHE A 374 26.25 27.37 -17.44
CA PHE A 374 25.49 28.01 -16.33
C PHE A 374 23.98 28.12 -16.59
N LEU A 375 23.54 28.01 -17.84
CA LEU A 375 22.12 28.15 -18.18
C LEU A 375 21.56 26.88 -18.83
N VAL A 376 22.09 26.47 -19.98
CA VAL A 376 21.42 25.44 -20.80
C VAL A 376 21.50 24.06 -20.16
N ILE A 377 22.67 23.64 -19.66
CA ILE A 377 22.83 22.32 -19.04
C ILE A 377 22.04 22.20 -17.73
N PRO A 378 22.15 23.13 -16.76
CA PRO A 378 21.40 23.01 -15.50
C PRO A 378 19.89 23.16 -15.68
N VAL A 379 19.44 24.10 -16.53
CA VAL A 379 18.01 24.31 -16.81
C VAL A 379 17.43 23.15 -17.62
N GLY A 380 18.16 22.65 -18.61
CA GLY A 380 17.76 21.47 -19.38
C GLY A 380 17.65 20.21 -18.53
N TRP A 381 18.60 19.99 -17.62
CA TRP A 381 18.57 18.88 -16.66
C TRP A 381 17.41 18.99 -15.66
N ALA A 382 17.14 20.21 -15.16
CA ALA A 382 15.99 20.47 -14.28
C ALA A 382 14.64 20.27 -14.99
N LEU A 383 14.52 20.73 -16.25
CA LEU A 383 13.34 20.54 -17.10
C LEU A 383 13.11 19.07 -17.45
N TRP A 384 14.18 18.28 -17.64
CA TRP A 384 14.09 16.84 -17.89
C TRP A 384 13.55 16.10 -16.68
N GLN A 385 14.03 16.38 -15.46
CA GLN A 385 13.68 15.58 -14.29
C GLN A 385 12.18 15.58 -13.95
N ARG A 386 11.45 16.70 -14.13
CA ARG A 386 10.01 16.78 -13.79
C ARG A 386 9.24 17.84 -14.59
N ARG A 387 8.74 17.49 -15.77
CA ARG A 387 7.94 18.36 -16.67
C ARG A 387 6.56 18.83 -16.13
N GLY A 388 6.12 18.34 -14.97
CA GLY A 388 4.76 18.54 -14.46
C GLY A 388 4.54 19.69 -13.46
N ASP A 389 5.60 20.36 -12.98
CA ASP A 389 5.50 21.30 -11.84
C ASP A 389 6.17 22.66 -12.13
N TRP A 390 5.59 23.41 -13.07
CA TRP A 390 6.10 24.70 -13.54
C TRP A 390 6.17 25.78 -12.44
N ARG A 391 5.33 25.68 -11.40
CA ARG A 391 5.28 26.67 -10.32
C ARG A 391 6.53 26.64 -9.44
N ASN A 392 7.06 25.45 -9.17
CA ASN A 392 8.26 25.27 -8.37
C ASN A 392 9.57 25.36 -9.17
N LEU A 393 9.46 25.56 -10.48
CA LEU A 393 10.57 25.37 -11.42
C LEU A 393 11.74 26.34 -11.18
N PRO A 394 11.54 27.66 -10.99
CA PRO A 394 12.66 28.59 -10.76
C PRO A 394 13.41 28.32 -9.45
N VAL A 395 12.68 28.07 -8.36
CA VAL A 395 13.26 27.73 -7.05
C VAL A 395 14.07 26.44 -7.16
N ARG A 396 13.54 25.43 -7.85
CA ARG A 396 14.25 24.18 -8.10
C ARG A 396 15.50 24.38 -8.93
N ILE A 397 15.47 25.19 -10.00
CA ILE A 397 16.67 25.48 -10.80
C ILE A 397 17.76 26.05 -9.90
N VAL A 398 17.46 27.03 -9.05
CA VAL A 398 18.44 27.62 -8.14
C VAL A 398 19.01 26.56 -7.20
N VAL A 399 18.16 25.77 -6.53
CA VAL A 399 18.62 24.68 -5.65
C VAL A 399 19.47 23.66 -6.41
N VAL A 400 19.08 23.31 -7.64
CA VAL A 400 19.84 22.38 -8.49
C VAL A 400 21.20 22.95 -8.85
N VAL A 401 21.30 24.22 -9.26
CA VAL A 401 22.57 24.87 -9.57
C VAL A 401 23.48 24.90 -8.35
N LEU A 402 22.92 25.23 -7.17
CA LEU A 402 23.67 25.21 -5.90
C LEU A 402 24.12 23.80 -5.51
N MET A 403 23.30 22.78 -5.80
CA MET A 403 23.61 21.38 -5.50
C MET A 403 24.43 20.70 -6.58
N PHE A 404 24.54 21.28 -7.77
CA PHE A 404 25.11 20.65 -8.95
C PHE A 404 26.54 20.13 -8.73
N PRO A 405 27.47 20.89 -8.13
CA PRO A 405 28.81 20.39 -7.85
C PRO A 405 28.80 19.10 -7.03
N VAL A 406 27.94 19.04 -6.00
CA VAL A 406 27.82 17.88 -5.12
C VAL A 406 27.15 16.70 -5.81
N LEU A 407 26.12 16.96 -6.61
CA LEU A 407 25.42 15.93 -7.38
C LEU A 407 26.31 15.34 -8.47
N PHE A 408 27.14 16.18 -9.11
CA PHE A 408 28.12 15.78 -10.10
C PHE A 408 29.21 14.92 -9.47
N ILE A 409 29.80 15.37 -8.36
CA ILE A 409 30.81 14.60 -7.60
C ILE A 409 30.24 13.24 -7.19
N ARG A 410 28.99 13.16 -6.69
CA ARG A 410 28.39 11.88 -6.29
C ARG A 410 28.26 10.83 -7.39
N GLN A 411 28.31 11.21 -8.67
CA GLN A 411 28.23 10.27 -9.80
C GLN A 411 29.60 9.67 -10.15
N LEU A 412 30.69 10.20 -9.61
CA LEU A 412 32.05 9.75 -9.90
C LEU A 412 32.48 8.62 -8.93
N PRO A 413 33.52 7.85 -9.29
CA PRO A 413 34.08 6.82 -8.41
C PRO A 413 34.59 7.40 -7.07
N PRO A 414 34.58 6.63 -5.96
CA PRO A 414 34.87 7.15 -4.62
C PRO A 414 36.20 7.92 -4.48
N LEU A 415 37.25 7.45 -5.15
CA LEU A 415 38.56 8.12 -5.16
C LEU A 415 38.52 9.48 -5.88
N VAL A 416 37.77 9.55 -6.99
CA VAL A 416 37.55 10.79 -7.74
C VAL A 416 36.67 11.75 -6.94
N ASN A 417 35.79 11.25 -6.07
CA ASN A 417 34.93 12.10 -5.25
C ASN A 417 35.74 12.94 -4.25
N LEU A 418 36.75 12.33 -3.62
CA LEU A 418 37.66 13.02 -2.71
C LEU A 418 38.44 14.11 -3.44
N LEU A 419 38.97 13.79 -4.63
CA LEU A 419 39.70 14.76 -5.44
C LEU A 419 38.80 15.88 -5.96
N GLY A 420 37.59 15.52 -6.41
CA GLY A 420 36.56 16.46 -6.87
C GLY A 420 36.11 17.42 -5.78
N MET A 421 36.02 16.97 -4.52
CA MET A 421 35.70 17.84 -3.38
C MET A 421 36.75 18.91 -3.11
N ILE A 422 37.99 18.76 -3.60
CA ILE A 422 39.09 19.71 -3.42
C ILE A 422 39.28 20.57 -4.67
N LEU A 423 39.37 19.94 -5.84
CA LEU A 423 39.69 20.63 -7.11
C LEU A 423 38.51 21.42 -7.68
N LEU A 424 37.31 20.88 -7.57
CA LEU A 424 36.13 21.45 -8.20
C LEU A 424 35.72 22.78 -7.55
N PRO A 425 35.80 22.95 -6.22
CA PRO A 425 35.70 24.29 -5.63
C PRO A 425 36.76 25.29 -6.13
N MET A 426 38.02 24.88 -6.30
CA MET A 426 39.06 25.78 -6.81
C MET A 426 38.73 26.26 -8.22
N LEU A 427 38.29 25.34 -9.09
CA LEU A 427 37.87 25.66 -10.45
C LEU A 427 36.67 26.62 -10.45
N TYR A 428 35.68 26.38 -9.58
CA TYR A 428 34.55 27.30 -9.41
C TYR A 428 35.00 28.68 -8.92
N GLY A 429 35.92 28.75 -7.96
CA GLY A 429 36.50 30.00 -7.47
C GLY A 429 37.10 30.84 -8.60
N ILE A 430 37.96 30.23 -9.42
CA ILE A 430 38.58 30.90 -10.59
C ILE A 430 37.51 31.39 -11.57
N THR A 431 36.50 30.57 -11.88
CA THR A 431 35.43 30.99 -12.80
C THR A 431 34.56 32.11 -12.24
N ILE A 432 34.29 32.12 -10.94
CA ILE A 432 33.49 33.16 -10.28
C ILE A 432 34.28 34.48 -10.26
N GLU A 433 35.58 34.42 -9.96
CA GLU A 433 36.49 35.57 -10.03
C GLU A 433 36.47 36.18 -11.44
N MET A 434 36.62 35.35 -12.48
CA MET A 434 36.59 35.77 -13.88
C MET A 434 35.25 36.35 -14.34
N VAL A 435 34.12 35.96 -13.73
CA VAL A 435 32.78 36.38 -14.18
C VAL A 435 32.22 37.55 -13.36
N TYR A 436 32.48 37.57 -12.05
CA TYR A 436 31.84 38.50 -11.11
C TYR A 436 32.78 39.58 -10.59
N PHE A 437 34.10 39.37 -10.60
CA PHE A 437 35.09 40.26 -10.00
C PHE A 437 35.98 40.99 -11.01
N ILE A 438 35.63 40.97 -12.30
CA ILE A 438 36.30 41.80 -13.32
C ILE A 438 36.26 43.27 -12.87
N LYS A 439 37.46 43.87 -12.74
CA LYS A 439 37.66 45.27 -12.33
C LYS A 439 37.09 46.27 -13.32
#